data_AF-A0A969M2R9-F1
#
_entry.id   AF-A0A969M2R9-F1
#
_cell.length_a   1.000
_cell.length_b   1.000
_cell.length_c   1.000
_cell.angle_alpha   90.00
_cell.angle_beta   90.00
_cell.angle_gamma   90.00
#
_symmetry.space_group_name_H-M   'P 1'
#
loop_
_entity.id
_entity.type
_entity.pdbx_description
1 polymer ?
#
loop_
_entity_poly.entity_id
_entity_poly.type
_entity_poly.pdbx_seq_one_letter_code
_entity_poly.pdbx_strand_id
1 'polypeptide(L)' 'MEGVTQLNLEVIGKLRRDAHLKFLYTGRQKGRGRHRLYDGKVDLHQPESLEFVALVEKDIKLYSSRTAL' A
#
# COMPACT_ATOMS: atom_id res chain seq x y z
N MET A 1 -10.31 -12.47 -12.26
CA MET A 1 -10.17 -12.45 -10.79
C MET A 1 -11.44 -12.91 -10.06
N GLU A 2 -12.52 -13.24 -10.77
CA GLU A 2 -13.84 -13.55 -10.16
C GLU A 2 -13.84 -14.75 -9.21
N GLY A 3 -13.08 -15.81 -9.51
CA GLY A 3 -13.10 -17.04 -8.69
C GLY A 3 -12.57 -16.89 -7.26
N VAL A 4 -11.71 -15.89 -6.97
CA VAL A 4 -11.18 -15.68 -5.61
C VAL A 4 -12.04 -14.69 -4.84
N THR A 5 -12.51 -13.63 -5.50
CA THR A 5 -13.42 -12.64 -4.90
C THR A 5 -14.79 -13.25 -4.56
N GLN A 6 -15.28 -14.23 -5.32
CA GLN A 6 -16.52 -14.96 -4.99
C GLN A 6 -16.41 -15.81 -3.72
N LEU A 7 -15.19 -16.21 -3.34
CA LEU A 7 -14.92 -16.95 -2.11
C LEU A 7 -14.62 -16.03 -0.92
N ASN A 8 -14.78 -14.71 -1.09
CA ASN A 8 -14.49 -13.70 -0.08
C ASN A 8 -13.03 -13.74 0.41
N LEU A 9 -12.12 -14.15 -0.48
CA LEU A 9 -10.68 -14.23 -0.21
C LEU A 9 -9.95 -13.08 -0.93
N GLU A 10 -8.85 -12.64 -0.31
CA GLU A 10 -7.95 -11.65 -0.92
C GLU A 10 -6.80 -12.35 -1.66
N VAL A 11 -6.55 -11.92 -2.89
CA VAL A 11 -5.42 -12.44 -3.68
C VAL A 11 -4.14 -11.75 -3.22
N ILE A 12 -3.30 -12.47 -2.47
CA ILE A 12 -1.94 -12.04 -2.16
C ILE A 12 -0.99 -12.68 -3.18
N GLY A 13 -0.34 -11.84 -3.98
CA GLY A 13 0.59 -12.27 -5.03
C GLY A 13 1.94 -11.57 -4.91
N LYS A 14 2.93 -12.09 -5.64
CA LYS A 14 4.22 -11.41 -5.78
C LYS A 14 4.03 -10.11 -6.56
N LEU A 15 4.47 -8.99 -5.97
CA LEU A 15 4.49 -7.71 -6.67
C LEU A 15 5.47 -7.80 -7.85
N ARG A 16 5.04 -7.32 -9.02
CA ARG A 16 5.93 -7.23 -10.18
C ARG A 16 7.09 -6.28 -9.88
N ARG A 17 8.27 -6.57 -10.44
CA ARG A 17 9.48 -5.74 -10.25
C ARG A 17 9.32 -4.31 -10.76
N ASP A 18 8.45 -4.08 -11.73
CA ASP A 18 8.17 -2.78 -12.35
C ASP A 18 6.94 -2.06 -11.77
N ALA A 19 6.26 -2.66 -10.78
CA ALA A 19 5.08 -2.04 -10.19
C ALA A 19 5.47 -0.87 -9.29
N HIS A 20 4.73 0.23 -9.42
CA HIS A 20 4.87 1.39 -8.54
C HIS A 20 3.84 1.33 -7.41
N LEU A 21 4.29 1.02 -6.20
CA LEU A 21 3.47 1.15 -4.99
C LEU A 21 3.29 2.65 -4.68
N LYS A 22 2.07 3.08 -4.40
CA LYS A 22 1.76 4.48 -4.06
C LYS A 22 0.85 4.55 -2.84
N PHE A 23 1.04 5.57 -2.01
CA PHE A 23 0.12 5.85 -0.91
C PHE A 23 -1.17 6.48 -1.43
N LEU A 24 -2.30 6.10 -0.83
CA LEU A 24 -3.56 6.81 -1.02
C LEU A 24 -3.46 8.20 -0.41
N TYR A 25 -4.00 9.20 -1.11
CA TYR A 25 -3.98 10.57 -0.64
C TYR A 25 -5.10 10.83 0.36
N THR A 26 -4.75 11.12 1.61
CA THR A 26 -5.67 11.41 2.71
C THR A 26 -5.70 12.90 3.09
N GLY A 27 -4.94 13.75 2.39
CA GLY A 27 -4.85 15.18 2.67
C GLY A 27 -6.01 16.02 2.09
N ARG A 28 -5.89 17.35 2.26
CA ARG A 28 -6.88 18.32 1.77
C ARG A 28 -7.03 18.26 0.23
N GLN A 29 -8.23 17.88 -0.21
CA GLN A 29 -8.56 17.84 -1.63
C GLN A 29 -8.66 19.24 -2.26
N LYS A 30 -8.42 19.32 -3.56
CA LYS A 30 -8.61 20.54 -4.34
C LYS A 30 -10.10 20.80 -4.54
N GLY A 31 -10.52 22.07 -4.43
CA GLY A 31 -11.94 22.45 -4.58
C GLY A 31 -12.49 22.39 -6.02
N ARG A 32 -11.62 22.35 -7.03
CA ARG A 32 -12.00 22.20 -8.45
C ARG A 32 -10.98 21.33 -9.20
N GLY A 33 -11.47 20.55 -10.17
CA GLY A 33 -10.68 19.59 -10.96
C GLY A 33 -10.70 18.17 -10.37
N ARG A 34 -9.96 17.25 -11.00
CA ARG A 34 -9.90 15.85 -10.55
C ARG A 34 -9.25 15.75 -9.16
N HIS A 35 -9.91 15.06 -8.24
CA HIS A 35 -9.39 14.79 -6.90
C HIS A 35 -8.07 14.02 -6.95
N ARG A 36 -7.19 14.29 -5.99
CA ARG A 36 -5.93 13.59 -5.86
C ARG A 36 -6.21 12.22 -5.22
N LEU A 37 -5.86 11.16 -5.94
CA LEU A 37 -6.03 9.77 -5.49
C LEU A 37 -4.80 9.26 -4.74
N TYR A 38 -3.61 9.69 -5.16
CA TYR A 38 -2.34 9.19 -4.63
C TYR A 38 -1.46 10.32 -4.13
N ASP A 39 -0.77 10.08 -3.02
CA ASP A 39 0.18 11.05 -2.46
C ASP A 39 1.54 10.91 -3.15
N GLY A 40 2.35 9.93 -2.73
CA GLY A 40 3.68 9.66 -3.26
C GLY A 40 3.91 8.19 -3.61
N LYS A 41 5.04 7.92 -4.28
CA LYS A 41 5.55 6.56 -4.50
C LYS A 41 6.20 6.06 -3.21
N VAL A 42 6.01 4.79 -2.89
CA VAL A 42 6.67 4.15 -1.74
C VAL A 42 8.10 3.79 -2.11
N ASP A 43 9.04 4.20 -1.26
CA ASP A 43 10.42 3.74 -1.35
C ASP A 43 10.57 2.43 -0.56
N LEU A 44 10.98 1.37 -1.27
CA LEU A 44 11.18 0.03 -0.68
C LEU A 44 12.58 -0.11 -0.04
N HIS A 45 13.54 0.76 -0.41
CA HIS A 45 14.87 0.77 0.18
C HIS A 45 14.87 1.50 1.53
N GLN A 46 14.02 2.52 1.66
CA GLN A 46 13.86 3.30 2.89
C GLN A 46 12.37 3.35 3.29
N PRO A 47 11.86 2.32 3.97
CA PRO A 47 10.44 2.20 4.31
C PRO A 47 10.03 3.09 5.50
N GLU A 48 10.58 4.31 5.63
CA GLU A 48 10.28 5.23 6.74
C GLU A 48 8.82 5.71 6.75
N SER A 49 8.20 5.74 5.57
CA SER A 49 6.80 6.10 5.37
C SER A 49 5.82 4.97 5.72
N LEU A 50 6.32 3.76 5.92
CA LEU A 50 5.55 2.60 6.35
C LEU A 50 5.71 2.40 7.85
N GLU A 51 4.68 1.84 8.48
CA GLU A 51 4.73 1.47 9.87
C GLU A 51 5.28 0.05 10.01
N PHE A 52 6.36 -0.11 10.76
CA PHE A 52 6.89 -1.44 11.06
C PHE A 52 5.98 -2.13 12.07
N VAL A 53 5.48 -3.32 11.71
CA VAL A 53 4.55 -4.08 12.54
C VAL A 53 5.29 -5.14 13.35
N ALA A 54 6.06 -5.99 12.66
CA ALA A 54 6.73 -7.12 13.31
C ALA A 54 7.83 -7.73 12.44
N LEU A 55 8.73 -8.47 13.10
CA LEU A 55 9.63 -9.41 12.44
C LEU A 55 8.93 -10.79 12.45
N VAL A 56 8.59 -11.30 11.26
CA VAL A 56 7.90 -12.60 11.12
C VAL A 56 8.92 -13.74 11.22
N GLU A 57 10.07 -13.57 10.56
CA GLU A 57 11.22 -14.48 10.58
C GLU A 57 12.50 -13.64 10.56
N LYS A 58 13.68 -14.25 10.79
CA LYS A 58 14.97 -13.53 10.91
C LYS A 58 15.20 -12.44 9.83
N ASP A 59 14.74 -12.68 8.60
CA ASP A 59 14.93 -11.77 7.47
C ASP A 59 13.61 -11.24 6.86
N ILE A 60 12.46 -11.52 7.49
CA ILE A 60 11.14 -11.10 6.98
C ILE A 60 10.54 -10.05 7.91
N LYS A 61 10.51 -8.80 7.42
CA LYS A 61 9.91 -7.65 8.11
C LYS A 61 8.53 -7.36 7.55
N LEU A 62 7.54 -7.26 8.43
CA LEU A 62 6.16 -6.89 8.11
C LEU A 62 5.96 -5.38 8.33
N TYR A 63 5.38 -4.73 7.33
CA TYR A 63 5.03 -3.31 7.37
C TYR A 63 3.56 -3.12 6.99
N SER A 64 2.93 -2.10 7.54
CA SER A 64 1.59 -1.64 7.17
C SER A 64 1.63 -0.20 6.68
N SER A 65 0.63 0.19 5.88
CA SER A 65 0.38 1.60 5.62
C SER A 65 -0.26 2.22 6.86
N ARG A 66 0.17 3.44 7.21
CA ARG A 66 -0.46 4.22 8.27
C ARG A 66 -1.88 4.56 7.84
N THR A 67 -2.85 3.83 8.39
CA THR A 67 -4.26 4.05 8.11
C THR A 67 -4.70 5.31 8.86
N ALA A 68 -5.36 6.24 8.17
CA ALA A 68 -6.05 7.34 8.81
C ALA A 68 -7.36 6.77 9.39
N LEU A 69 -7.45 6.69 10.72
CA LEU A 69 -8.71 6.48 11.45
C LEU A 69 -9.58 7.75 11.40
#